data_AF-A0A139TMF8-F1
#
_entry.id   AF-A0A139TMF8-F1
#
_cell.length_a   1.000
_cell.length_b   1.000
_cell.length_c   1.000
_cell.angle_alpha   90.00
_cell.angle_beta   90.00
_cell.angle_gamma   90.00
#
_symmetry.space_group_name_H-M   'P 1'
#
loop_
_entity.id
_entity.type
_entity.pdbx_description
1 polymer ?
#
loop_
_entity_poly.entity_id
_entity_poly.type
_entity_poly.pdbx_seq_one_letter_code
_entity_poly.pdbx_strand_id
1 'polypeptide(L)'
;MNGYCYFILGMLVLAAGYFTYGRVLERIFQPDAERRTPAVAYTDGVDYVVMPRWRIFLIQLLNIAGLGPIFGAVMGVLYGPAALLWIVFGCIFGGMVHDYFSGMISLRHKGENLPEILGRYLGSQAQWISRAACIVFSVLVGVVFAVGPAAILAPMTGWSVSTWVWIIFGYYFLATILPIQAIMGRVYPLFSVALIIMVAGILGVMLLMPFAESLPYWMHIPRMEVLPDMDFFHNRHPAEFPLFPVMFITIACGAVSGFHATQSPLMARCLKTEKEGLPVFGGAMITEGIIAFIWAAAALTFYGSPEALGIATANGKAPALAIQMISESWMGHVGSILVMIGVVILPISTGDGALRVTRLMIADCFKLNQEQLSRRLMIAIPLFAVAIAVSSMDYNIIWQYFGWANQLLAASTLWAVSIYLRSKTRCCWIAAVPAAFLSLVVLQYLFSSPEMCGFGYEASLIASVVAVAVIGVLCLFRSSGLRESEEIA
;
A
#
# COMPACT_ATOMS: atom_id res chain seq x y z
N MET A 1 7.29 -27.21 -13.32
CA MET A 1 8.11 -25.98 -13.46
C MET A 1 8.85 -25.81 -12.16
N ASN A 2 10.18 -25.64 -12.16
CA ASN A 2 10.91 -25.42 -10.91
C ASN A 2 10.65 -24.01 -10.36
N GLY A 3 10.91 -23.78 -9.07
CA GLY A 3 10.62 -22.51 -8.41
C GLY A 3 11.34 -21.31 -9.04
N TYR A 4 12.58 -21.49 -9.50
CA TYR A 4 13.33 -20.46 -10.22
C TYR A 4 12.63 -19.97 -11.50
N CYS A 5 12.14 -20.88 -12.36
CA CYS A 5 11.41 -20.50 -13.56
C CYS A 5 10.10 -19.77 -13.22
N TYR A 6 9.40 -20.19 -12.16
CA TYR A 6 8.21 -19.49 -11.71
C TYR A 6 8.51 -18.08 -11.19
N PHE A 7 9.60 -17.92 -10.43
CA PHE A 7 10.05 -16.61 -9.95
C PHE A 7 10.27 -15.63 -11.12
N ILE A 8 11.00 -16.07 -12.16
CA ILE A 8 11.20 -15.27 -13.37
C ILE A 8 9.87 -14.98 -14.07
N LEU A 9 9.02 -16.01 -14.23
CA LEU A 9 7.74 -15.87 -14.90
C LEU A 9 6.84 -14.85 -14.19
N GLY A 10 6.76 -14.88 -12.86
CA GLY A 10 5.95 -13.94 -12.07
C GLY A 10 6.38 -12.48 -12.28
N MET A 11 7.69 -12.21 -12.27
CA MET A 11 8.22 -10.87 -12.57
C MET A 11 7.91 -10.45 -14.01
N LEU A 12 8.08 -11.35 -14.99
CA LEU A 12 7.76 -11.09 -16.38
C LEU A 12 6.27 -10.82 -16.59
N VAL A 13 5.39 -11.55 -15.91
CA VAL A 13 3.93 -11.35 -15.98
C VAL A 13 3.53 -10.00 -15.39
N LEU A 14 4.10 -9.59 -14.25
CA LEU A 14 3.91 -8.25 -13.68
C LEU A 14 4.34 -7.15 -14.65
N ALA A 15 5.54 -7.26 -15.21
CA ALA A 15 6.06 -6.31 -16.19
C ALA A 15 5.19 -6.28 -17.47
N ALA A 16 4.81 -7.44 -17.99
CA ALA A 16 3.93 -7.55 -19.14
C ALA A 16 2.55 -6.95 -18.85
N GLY A 17 2.01 -7.13 -17.65
CA GLY A 17 0.75 -6.54 -17.20
C GLY A 17 0.73 -5.02 -17.33
N TYR A 18 1.82 -4.34 -16.96
CA TYR A 18 1.96 -2.89 -17.16
C TYR A 18 1.88 -2.50 -18.65
N PHE A 19 2.69 -3.13 -19.51
CA PHE A 19 2.75 -2.77 -20.93
C PHE A 19 1.53 -3.20 -21.75
N THR A 20 0.76 -4.19 -21.28
CA THR A 20 -0.41 -4.73 -21.97
C THR A 20 -1.70 -4.18 -21.37
N TYR A 21 -2.05 -4.62 -20.15
CA TYR A 21 -3.27 -4.21 -19.48
C TYR A 21 -3.26 -2.71 -19.13
N GLY A 22 -2.12 -2.12 -18.77
CA GLY A 22 -2.01 -0.67 -18.56
C GLY A 22 -2.42 0.16 -19.78
N ARG A 23 -2.09 -0.28 -21.00
CA ARG A 23 -2.54 0.37 -22.25
C ARG A 23 -4.05 0.24 -22.44
N VAL A 24 -4.65 -0.86 -22.01
CA VAL A 24 -6.11 -1.02 -22.00
C VAL A 24 -6.74 0.00 -21.06
N LEU A 25 -6.18 0.17 -19.86
CA LEU A 25 -6.66 1.17 -18.89
C LEU A 25 -6.56 2.59 -19.44
N GLU A 26 -5.44 2.97 -20.07
CA GLU A 26 -5.28 4.28 -20.71
C GLU A 26 -6.31 4.52 -21.82
N ARG A 27 -6.58 3.51 -22.66
CA ARG A 27 -7.60 3.61 -23.71
C ARG A 27 -9.00 3.81 -23.12
N ILE A 28 -9.29 3.18 -21.98
CA ILE A 28 -10.58 3.32 -21.29
C ILE A 28 -10.69 4.69 -20.60
N PHE A 29 -9.61 5.21 -20.01
CA PHE A 29 -9.63 6.52 -19.34
C PHE A 29 -9.63 7.70 -20.31
N GLN A 30 -8.97 7.54 -21.46
CA GLN A 30 -8.77 8.55 -22.49
C GLN A 30 -8.07 9.81 -21.92
N PRO A 31 -6.78 9.72 -21.53
CA PRO A 31 -6.05 10.87 -21.03
C PRO A 31 -5.85 11.90 -22.14
N ASP A 32 -6.13 13.16 -21.83
CA ASP A 32 -6.11 14.32 -22.73
C ASP A 32 -4.82 15.12 -22.54
N ALA A 33 -4.05 15.29 -23.63
CA ALA A 33 -2.79 16.02 -23.59
C ALA A 33 -2.98 17.55 -23.53
N GLU A 34 -4.13 18.06 -23.99
CA GLU A 34 -4.44 19.49 -24.10
C GLU A 34 -5.12 20.02 -22.83
N ARG A 35 -5.73 19.13 -22.04
CA ARG A 35 -6.33 19.51 -20.75
C ARG A 35 -5.25 20.03 -19.80
N ARG A 36 -5.41 21.29 -19.37
CA ARG A 36 -4.55 21.89 -18.35
C ARG A 36 -4.71 21.15 -17.03
N THR A 37 -3.62 20.59 -16.52
CA THR A 37 -3.58 19.93 -15.21
C THR A 37 -3.62 20.95 -14.08
N PRO A 38 -3.97 20.53 -12.85
CA PRO A 38 -4.00 21.43 -11.69
C PRO A 38 -2.64 22.06 -11.40
N ALA A 39 -1.55 21.32 -11.63
CA ALA A 39 -0.17 21.82 -11.49
C ALA A 39 0.12 23.06 -12.34
N VAL A 40 -0.51 23.15 -13.52
CA VAL A 40 -0.34 24.25 -14.49
C VAL A 40 -1.39 25.34 -14.31
N ALA A 41 -2.63 24.98 -13.94
CA ALA A 41 -3.74 25.92 -13.83
C ALA A 41 -3.76 26.69 -12.49
N TYR A 42 -3.29 26.07 -11.40
CA TYR A 42 -3.39 26.59 -10.03
C TYR A 42 -2.02 26.65 -9.33
N THR A 43 -0.94 26.89 -10.08
CA THR A 43 0.42 26.89 -9.54
C THR A 43 0.55 27.84 -8.35
N ASP A 44 0.94 27.30 -7.19
CA ASP A 44 1.18 28.04 -5.95
C ASP A 44 2.63 27.91 -5.44
N GLY A 45 3.44 27.06 -6.10
CA GLY A 45 4.82 26.81 -5.72
C GLY A 45 5.01 25.92 -4.49
N VAL A 46 3.92 25.41 -3.89
CA VAL A 46 3.92 24.58 -2.69
C VAL A 46 3.18 23.27 -2.93
N ASP A 47 1.85 23.31 -3.05
CA ASP A 47 1.01 22.12 -3.24
C ASP A 47 0.77 21.81 -4.72
N TYR A 48 0.82 22.84 -5.58
CA TYR A 48 0.65 22.75 -7.02
C TYR A 48 1.92 23.25 -7.71
N VAL A 49 2.77 22.29 -8.10
CA VAL A 49 4.05 22.59 -8.75
C VAL A 49 4.37 21.54 -9.80
N VAL A 50 4.67 21.98 -11.02
CA VAL A 50 5.09 21.08 -12.10
C VAL A 50 6.45 20.48 -11.74
N MET A 51 6.51 19.15 -11.67
CA MET A 51 7.74 18.41 -11.43
C MET A 51 8.10 17.49 -12.60
N PRO A 52 9.39 17.16 -12.80
CA PRO A 52 9.77 16.15 -13.77
C PRO A 52 9.13 14.78 -13.45
N ARG A 53 8.56 14.11 -14.45
CA ARG A 53 7.89 12.81 -14.30
C ARG A 53 8.67 11.79 -13.48
N TRP A 54 9.99 11.68 -13.68
CA TRP A 54 10.81 10.71 -12.94
C TRP A 54 10.87 11.01 -11.44
N ARG A 55 10.83 12.29 -11.02
CA ARG A 55 10.76 12.67 -9.60
C ARG A 55 9.40 12.31 -9.03
N ILE A 56 8.33 12.62 -9.76
CA ILE A 56 6.95 12.31 -9.34
C ILE A 56 6.79 10.79 -9.20
N PHE A 57 7.31 10.00 -10.15
CA PHE A 57 7.32 8.55 -10.07
C PHE A 57 8.05 8.04 -8.82
N LEU A 58 9.26 8.54 -8.54
CA LEU A 58 10.01 8.11 -7.35
C LEU A 58 9.30 8.51 -6.06
N ILE A 59 8.73 9.71 -5.99
CA ILE A 59 7.97 10.17 -4.81
C ILE A 59 6.69 9.35 -4.65
N GLN A 60 5.95 9.09 -5.72
CA GLN A 60 4.75 8.23 -5.69
C GLN A 60 5.13 6.83 -5.22
N LEU A 61 6.15 6.22 -5.83
CA LEU A 61 6.66 4.91 -5.45
C LEU A 61 7.06 4.91 -3.97
N LEU A 62 7.68 5.97 -3.47
CA LEU A 62 8.04 6.07 -2.06
C LEU A 62 6.83 6.13 -1.12
N ASN A 63 5.82 6.89 -1.53
CA ASN A 63 4.63 7.10 -0.73
C ASN A 63 3.77 5.83 -0.62
N ILE A 64 3.95 4.88 -1.53
CA ILE A 64 3.21 3.61 -1.56
C ILE A 64 4.08 2.42 -1.12
N ALA A 65 5.33 2.37 -1.57
CA ALA A 65 6.30 1.33 -1.25
C ALA A 65 7.04 1.60 0.06
N GLY A 66 6.33 1.40 1.18
CA GLY A 66 6.86 1.44 2.55
C GLY A 66 7.00 0.06 3.19
N LEU A 67 6.69 -0.04 4.49
CA LEU A 67 6.64 -1.34 5.19
C LEU A 67 5.60 -2.28 4.60
N GLY A 68 4.46 -1.74 4.18
CA GLY A 68 3.30 -2.50 3.71
C GLY A 68 3.65 -3.60 2.71
N PRO A 69 4.17 -3.29 1.51
CA PRO A 69 4.48 -4.30 0.50
C PRO A 69 5.63 -5.24 0.86
N ILE A 70 6.54 -4.84 1.75
CA ILE A 70 7.66 -5.69 2.17
C ILE A 70 7.17 -6.64 3.28
N PHE A 71 6.66 -6.09 4.38
CA PHE A 71 6.21 -6.85 5.54
C PHE A 71 4.96 -7.67 5.20
N GLY A 72 4.01 -7.08 4.49
CA GLY A 72 2.80 -7.77 4.04
C GLY A 72 3.12 -8.94 3.11
N ALA A 73 4.10 -8.80 2.21
CA ALA A 73 4.56 -9.89 1.36
C ALA A 73 5.22 -11.02 2.16
N VAL A 74 6.13 -10.67 3.09
CA VAL A 74 6.79 -11.64 3.98
C VAL A 74 5.77 -12.35 4.86
N MET A 75 4.84 -11.64 5.48
CA MET A 75 3.77 -12.25 6.27
C MET A 75 2.77 -13.03 5.42
N GLY A 76 2.55 -12.61 4.17
CA GLY A 76 1.68 -13.27 3.22
C GLY A 76 2.12 -14.69 2.89
N VAL A 77 3.42 -14.92 2.77
CA VAL A 77 3.94 -16.25 2.43
C VAL A 77 3.88 -17.24 3.60
N LEU A 78 3.45 -16.81 4.80
CA LEU A 78 3.03 -17.75 5.85
C LEU A 78 1.85 -18.63 5.39
N TYR A 79 1.03 -18.15 4.45
CA TYR A 79 -0.05 -18.93 3.84
C TYR A 79 0.43 -19.85 2.72
N GLY A 80 1.72 -19.84 2.40
CA GLY A 80 2.33 -20.56 1.28
C GLY A 80 2.41 -19.75 -0.02
N PRO A 81 2.79 -20.40 -1.13
CA PRO A 81 3.07 -19.71 -2.40
C PRO A 81 1.81 -19.13 -3.07
N ALA A 82 0.60 -19.42 -2.57
CA ALA A 82 -0.65 -18.75 -2.96
C ALA A 82 -0.55 -17.21 -2.90
N ALA A 83 0.21 -16.69 -1.93
CA ALA A 83 0.51 -15.27 -1.78
C ALA A 83 1.11 -14.67 -3.06
N LEU A 84 2.01 -15.40 -3.73
CA LEU A 84 2.67 -14.95 -4.96
C LEU A 84 1.67 -14.78 -6.10
N LEU A 85 0.69 -15.68 -6.21
CA LEU A 85 -0.39 -15.55 -7.20
C LEU A 85 -1.21 -14.29 -6.93
N TRP A 86 -1.59 -14.06 -5.67
CA TRP A 86 -2.36 -12.88 -5.33
C TRP A 86 -1.59 -11.58 -5.57
N ILE A 87 -0.29 -11.52 -5.28
CA ILE A 87 0.53 -10.35 -5.61
C ILE A 87 0.46 -10.08 -7.12
N VAL A 88 0.67 -11.09 -7.97
CA VAL A 88 0.64 -10.92 -9.43
C VAL A 88 -0.74 -10.48 -9.93
N PHE A 89 -1.79 -11.24 -9.62
CA PHE A 89 -3.14 -10.95 -10.10
C PHE A 89 -3.74 -9.71 -9.48
N GLY A 90 -3.53 -9.53 -8.18
CA GLY A 90 -3.97 -8.37 -7.40
C GLY A 90 -3.35 -7.09 -7.94
N CYS A 91 -2.02 -7.05 -8.16
CA CYS A 91 -1.37 -5.86 -8.73
C CYS A 91 -1.86 -5.51 -10.13
N ILE A 92 -2.05 -6.50 -11.01
CA ILE A 92 -2.44 -6.23 -12.41
C ILE A 92 -3.90 -5.82 -12.50
N PHE A 93 -4.81 -6.61 -11.92
CA PHE A 93 -6.25 -6.45 -12.14
C PHE A 93 -6.95 -5.63 -11.05
N GLY A 94 -6.36 -5.49 -9.87
CA GLY A 94 -6.88 -4.67 -8.78
C GLY A 94 -6.06 -3.39 -8.58
N GLY A 95 -4.80 -3.52 -8.20
CA GLY A 95 -3.91 -2.42 -7.80
C GLY A 95 -3.71 -1.41 -8.91
N MET A 96 -3.30 -1.83 -10.10
CA MET A 96 -3.04 -0.91 -11.20
C MET A 96 -4.32 -0.20 -11.65
N VAL A 97 -5.47 -0.87 -11.60
CA VAL A 97 -6.79 -0.25 -11.83
C VAL A 97 -7.06 0.80 -10.75
N HIS A 98 -6.96 0.41 -9.48
CA HIS A 98 -7.20 1.27 -8.33
C HIS A 98 -6.34 2.55 -8.39
N ASP A 99 -5.02 2.40 -8.50
CA ASP A 99 -4.07 3.52 -8.42
C ASP A 99 -4.17 4.42 -9.64
N TYR A 100 -4.23 3.86 -10.85
CA TYR A 100 -4.34 4.64 -12.06
C TYR A 100 -5.63 5.47 -12.08
N PHE A 101 -6.79 4.85 -11.87
CA PHE A 101 -8.04 5.58 -11.94
C PHE A 101 -8.25 6.53 -10.76
N SER A 102 -7.88 6.15 -9.53
CA SER A 102 -8.02 7.06 -8.38
C SER A 102 -7.16 8.32 -8.54
N GLY A 103 -5.89 8.16 -8.93
CA GLY A 103 -4.99 9.27 -9.19
C GLY A 103 -5.46 10.16 -10.35
N MET A 104 -5.96 9.55 -11.42
CA MET A 104 -6.44 10.29 -12.58
C MET A 104 -7.79 10.99 -12.36
N ILE A 105 -8.70 10.40 -11.57
CA ILE A 105 -9.93 11.07 -11.14
C ILE A 105 -9.58 12.25 -10.24
N SER A 106 -8.66 12.09 -9.29
CA SER A 106 -8.15 13.19 -8.47
C SER A 106 -7.56 14.30 -9.34
N LEU A 107 -6.72 13.97 -10.32
CA LEU A 107 -6.15 14.92 -11.28
C LEU A 107 -7.23 15.76 -11.99
N ARG A 108 -8.29 15.10 -12.49
CA ARG A 108 -9.42 15.79 -13.15
C ARG A 108 -10.26 16.63 -12.19
N HIS A 109 -10.26 16.28 -10.90
CA HIS A 109 -10.94 17.03 -9.85
C HIS A 109 -9.96 17.89 -9.05
N LYS A 110 -9.03 18.57 -9.73
CA LYS A 110 -8.14 19.58 -9.12
C LYS A 110 -7.24 19.03 -8.01
N GLY A 111 -6.95 17.74 -7.99
CA GLY A 111 -6.17 17.10 -6.93
C GLY A 111 -6.95 16.92 -5.63
N GLU A 112 -8.27 16.75 -5.69
CA GLU A 112 -9.11 16.45 -4.53
C GLU A 112 -8.67 15.17 -3.80
N ASN A 113 -8.84 15.17 -2.48
CA ASN A 113 -8.50 14.04 -1.62
C ASN A 113 -9.55 12.92 -1.74
N LEU A 114 -9.20 11.72 -1.26
CA LEU A 114 -10.05 10.54 -1.36
C LEU A 114 -11.49 10.76 -0.83
N PRO A 115 -11.72 11.32 0.37
CA PRO A 115 -13.09 11.44 0.88
C PRO A 115 -13.98 12.32 0.00
N GLU A 116 -13.44 13.36 -0.61
CA GLU A 116 -14.13 14.24 -1.54
C GLU A 116 -14.53 13.49 -2.81
N ILE A 117 -13.63 12.67 -3.37
CA ILE A 117 -13.93 11.80 -4.52
C ILE A 117 -15.04 10.80 -4.16
N LEU A 118 -14.95 10.14 -3.00
CA LEU A 118 -15.99 9.22 -2.54
C LEU A 118 -17.32 9.95 -2.34
N GLY A 119 -17.30 11.18 -1.83
CA GLY A 119 -18.50 12.02 -1.69
C GLY A 119 -19.19 12.33 -3.01
N ARG A 120 -18.42 12.61 -4.06
CA ARG A 120 -18.95 12.90 -5.41
C ARG A 120 -19.69 11.70 -6.00
N TYR A 121 -19.08 10.51 -5.91
CA TYR A 121 -19.60 9.33 -6.63
C TYR A 121 -20.52 8.44 -5.77
N LEU A 122 -20.26 8.32 -4.47
CA LEU A 122 -21.04 7.48 -3.55
C LEU A 122 -22.02 8.29 -2.68
N GLY A 123 -21.87 9.62 -2.62
CA GLY A 123 -22.78 10.51 -1.88
C GLY A 123 -22.24 10.99 -0.54
N SER A 124 -22.97 11.93 0.09
CA SER A 124 -22.53 12.64 1.29
C SER A 124 -22.29 11.75 2.52
N GLN A 125 -23.08 10.68 2.67
CA GLN A 125 -22.87 9.70 3.75
C GLN A 125 -21.53 9.00 3.59
N ALA A 126 -21.19 8.54 2.38
CA ALA A 126 -19.90 7.92 2.09
C ALA A 126 -18.73 8.90 2.29
N GLN A 127 -18.93 10.20 2.03
CA GLN A 127 -17.93 11.23 2.33
C GLN A 127 -17.60 11.28 3.83
N TRP A 128 -18.61 11.36 4.69
CA TRP A 128 -18.38 11.45 6.14
C TRP A 128 -17.79 10.16 6.72
N ILE A 129 -18.30 9.00 6.28
CA ILE A 129 -17.76 7.70 6.69
C ILE A 129 -16.29 7.56 6.26
N SER A 130 -15.96 7.93 5.02
CA SER A 130 -14.58 7.85 4.52
C SER A 130 -13.64 8.84 5.20
N ARG A 131 -14.10 10.04 5.58
CA ARG A 131 -13.29 10.96 6.42
C ARG A 131 -12.91 10.30 7.74
N ALA A 132 -13.87 9.72 8.45
CA ALA A 132 -13.61 9.03 9.71
C ALA A 132 -12.68 7.82 9.49
N ALA A 133 -12.95 7.00 8.47
CA ALA A 133 -12.14 5.82 8.14
C ALA A 133 -10.69 6.21 7.79
N CYS A 134 -10.48 7.23 6.96
CA CYS A 134 -9.15 7.71 6.61
C CYS A 134 -8.39 8.27 7.82
N ILE A 135 -9.06 8.96 8.75
CA ILE A 135 -8.42 9.46 9.99
C ILE A 135 -7.96 8.29 10.85
N VAL A 136 -8.85 7.32 11.14
CA VAL A 136 -8.50 6.14 11.94
C VAL A 136 -7.39 5.34 11.26
N PHE A 137 -7.52 5.10 9.96
CA PHE A 137 -6.53 4.37 9.18
C PHE A 137 -5.17 5.05 9.18
N SER A 138 -5.12 6.38 9.03
CA SER A 138 -3.86 7.13 9.03
C SER A 138 -3.19 7.14 10.41
N VAL A 139 -3.96 7.07 11.51
CA VAL A 139 -3.41 6.81 12.84
C VAL A 139 -2.78 5.42 12.91
N LEU A 140 -3.47 4.39 12.41
CA LEU A 140 -2.93 3.03 12.36
C LEU A 140 -1.63 2.98 11.53
N VAL A 141 -1.58 3.66 10.38
CA VAL A 141 -0.35 3.82 9.57
C VAL A 141 0.76 4.42 10.43
N GLY A 142 0.50 5.55 11.09
CA GLY A 142 1.50 6.21 11.95
C GLY A 142 2.04 5.27 13.04
N VAL A 143 1.17 4.50 13.69
CA VAL A 143 1.57 3.55 14.74
C VAL A 143 2.37 2.38 14.18
N VAL A 144 1.85 1.69 13.15
CA VAL A 144 2.52 0.54 12.52
C VAL A 144 3.92 0.92 12.02
N PHE A 145 4.04 2.12 11.44
CA PHE A 145 5.26 2.64 10.88
C PHE A 145 6.20 3.27 11.92
N ALA A 146 5.76 3.41 13.17
CA ALA A 146 6.65 3.68 14.31
C ALA A 146 7.16 2.38 14.95
N VAL A 147 6.28 1.41 15.18
CA VAL A 147 6.61 0.15 15.85
C VAL A 147 7.50 -0.74 14.99
N GLY A 148 7.24 -0.82 13.68
CA GLY A 148 8.03 -1.64 12.75
C GLY A 148 9.52 -1.27 12.74
N PRO A 149 9.91 -0.01 12.50
CA PRO A 149 11.30 0.43 12.54
C PRO A 149 11.91 0.32 13.94
N ALA A 150 11.14 0.59 15.01
CA ALA A 150 11.60 0.41 16.38
C ALA A 150 12.01 -1.04 16.68
N ALA A 151 11.29 -2.02 16.12
CA ALA A 151 11.61 -3.44 16.25
C ALA A 151 12.92 -3.84 15.55
N ILE A 152 13.32 -3.14 14.48
CA ILE A 152 14.62 -3.33 13.83
C ILE A 152 15.74 -2.69 14.67
N LEU A 153 15.51 -1.45 15.11
CA LEU A 153 16.52 -0.66 15.83
C LEU A 153 16.86 -1.23 17.20
N ALA A 154 15.88 -1.80 17.91
CA ALA A 154 16.06 -2.31 19.27
C ALA A 154 17.21 -3.33 19.42
N PRO A 155 17.24 -4.45 18.68
CA PRO A 155 18.35 -5.40 18.78
C PRO A 155 19.68 -4.85 18.24
N MET A 156 19.66 -3.88 17.33
CA MET A 156 20.88 -3.27 16.78
C MET A 156 21.56 -2.31 17.76
N THR A 157 20.80 -1.63 18.61
CA THR A 157 21.34 -0.62 19.55
C THR A 157 21.33 -1.07 21.01
N GLY A 158 20.70 -2.21 21.31
CA GLY A 158 20.51 -2.71 22.68
C GLY A 158 19.47 -1.93 23.49
N TRP A 159 18.72 -1.01 22.87
CA TRP A 159 17.63 -0.27 23.53
C TRP A 159 16.31 -1.01 23.35
N SER A 160 15.37 -0.81 24.28
CA SER A 160 14.05 -1.44 24.15
C SER A 160 13.26 -0.89 22.97
N VAL A 161 12.36 -1.71 22.38
CA VAL A 161 11.43 -1.26 21.32
C VAL A 161 10.63 -0.05 21.79
N SER A 162 10.15 -0.05 23.05
CA SER A 162 9.40 1.07 23.64
C SER A 162 10.20 2.38 23.62
N THR A 163 11.48 2.33 23.97
CA THR A 163 12.38 3.51 23.91
C THR A 163 12.44 4.09 22.50
N TRP A 164 12.61 3.23 21.49
CA TRP A 164 12.62 3.66 20.09
C TRP A 164 11.27 4.21 19.62
N VAL A 165 10.17 3.59 20.02
CA VAL A 165 8.81 4.08 19.73
C VAL A 165 8.63 5.50 20.27
N TRP A 166 9.07 5.79 21.50
CA TRP A 166 9.02 7.15 22.06
C TRP A 166 9.85 8.16 21.29
N ILE A 167 11.06 7.78 20.86
CA ILE A 167 11.94 8.63 20.06
C ILE A 167 11.29 8.95 18.71
N ILE A 168 10.74 7.93 18.03
CA ILE A 168 10.08 8.09 16.74
C ILE A 168 8.82 8.95 16.87
N PHE A 169 7.99 8.75 17.91
CA PHE A 169 6.83 9.62 18.15
C PHE A 169 7.23 11.06 18.48
N GLY A 170 8.33 11.27 19.21
CA GLY A 170 8.90 12.59 19.43
C GLY A 170 9.28 13.28 18.12
N TYR A 171 9.94 12.55 17.22
CA TYR A 171 10.22 13.03 15.86
C TYR A 171 8.94 13.32 15.07
N TYR A 172 7.96 12.41 15.04
CA TYR A 172 6.69 12.60 14.36
C TYR A 172 5.94 13.84 14.83
N PHE A 173 5.93 14.09 16.14
CA PHE A 173 5.26 15.25 16.72
C PHE A 173 5.90 16.54 16.22
N LEU A 174 7.23 16.63 16.26
CA LEU A 174 7.98 17.76 15.71
C LEU A 174 7.73 17.92 14.20
N ALA A 175 7.77 16.82 13.45
CA ALA A 175 7.56 16.84 12.01
C ALA A 175 6.13 17.24 11.62
N THR A 176 5.14 16.95 12.47
CA THR A 176 3.74 17.34 12.24
C THR A 176 3.53 18.85 12.46
N ILE A 177 4.26 19.48 13.37
CA ILE A 177 4.13 20.91 13.68
C ILE A 177 5.01 21.80 12.81
N LEU A 178 6.16 21.30 12.34
CA LEU A 178 7.13 22.06 11.55
C LEU A 178 6.81 22.06 10.04
N PRO A 179 7.07 23.16 9.32
CA PRO A 179 6.90 23.24 7.86
C PRO A 179 8.09 22.58 7.13
N ILE A 180 8.10 21.24 7.04
CA ILE A 180 9.21 20.45 6.44
C ILE A 180 9.12 20.34 4.91
N GLN A 181 8.13 20.99 4.27
CA GLN A 181 7.75 20.78 2.86
C GLN A 181 8.89 20.93 1.84
N ALA A 182 9.84 21.86 2.05
CA ALA A 182 10.95 22.08 1.12
C ALA A 182 12.01 20.95 1.13
N ILE A 183 12.12 20.17 2.21
CA ILE A 183 13.14 19.11 2.35
C ILE A 183 12.67 17.82 1.66
N MET A 184 11.36 17.52 1.72
CA MET A 184 10.80 16.26 1.25
C MET A 184 11.02 16.08 -0.25
N GLY A 185 10.70 17.08 -1.09
CA GLY A 185 10.85 16.96 -2.55
C GLY A 185 12.30 16.79 -3.05
N ARG A 186 13.30 17.13 -2.23
CA ARG A 186 14.73 16.99 -2.59
C ARG A 186 15.34 15.69 -2.07
N VAL A 187 14.96 15.25 -0.88
CA VAL A 187 15.57 14.10 -0.20
C VAL A 187 14.85 12.80 -0.54
N TYR A 188 13.52 12.82 -0.69
CA TYR A 188 12.71 11.61 -0.82
C TYR A 188 13.08 10.76 -2.05
N PRO A 189 13.34 11.34 -3.24
CA PRO A 189 13.81 10.54 -4.38
C PRO A 189 15.08 9.73 -4.10
N LEU A 190 15.97 10.20 -3.23
CA LEU A 190 17.19 9.46 -2.86
C LEU A 190 16.87 8.20 -2.08
N PHE A 191 15.89 8.26 -1.18
CA PHE A 191 15.45 7.09 -0.44
C PHE A 191 14.74 6.08 -1.34
N SER A 192 13.98 6.53 -2.34
CA SER A 192 13.36 5.64 -3.34
C SER A 192 14.43 4.91 -4.15
N VAL A 193 15.51 5.60 -4.52
CA VAL A 193 16.66 4.97 -5.17
C VAL A 193 17.32 3.94 -4.25
N ALA A 194 17.51 4.24 -2.97
CA ALA A 194 18.06 3.29 -2.00
C ALA A 194 17.18 2.02 -1.87
N LEU A 195 15.86 2.18 -1.82
CA LEU A 195 14.90 1.06 -1.82
C LEU A 195 15.05 0.21 -3.09
N ILE A 196 15.13 0.84 -4.28
CA ILE A 196 15.32 0.13 -5.55
C ILE A 196 16.66 -0.63 -5.56
N ILE A 197 17.75 -0.02 -5.08
CA ILE A 197 19.06 -0.67 -5.01
C ILE A 197 19.02 -1.88 -4.07
N MET A 198 18.37 -1.77 -2.92
CA MET A 198 18.18 -2.89 -1.99
C MET A 198 17.48 -4.06 -2.66
N VAL A 199 16.33 -3.80 -3.28
CA VAL A 199 15.52 -4.84 -3.94
C VAL A 199 16.26 -5.42 -5.14
N ALA A 200 16.97 -4.61 -5.92
CA ALA A 200 17.81 -5.07 -7.02
C ALA A 200 18.98 -5.96 -6.54
N GLY A 201 19.54 -5.69 -5.36
CA GLY A 201 20.56 -6.53 -4.74
C GLY A 201 20.01 -7.91 -4.36
N ILE A 202 18.87 -7.96 -3.68
CA ILE A 202 18.16 -9.20 -3.34
C ILE A 202 17.81 -9.99 -4.61
N LEU A 203 17.26 -9.31 -5.62
CA LEU A 203 16.97 -9.91 -6.92
C LEU A 203 18.23 -10.48 -7.57
N GLY A 204 19.35 -9.75 -7.56
CA GLY A 204 20.62 -10.18 -8.12
C GLY A 204 21.12 -11.47 -7.47
N VAL A 205 21.05 -11.57 -6.14
CA VAL A 205 21.39 -12.80 -5.41
C VAL A 205 20.51 -13.96 -5.84
N MET A 206 19.18 -13.76 -5.91
CA MET A 206 18.24 -14.81 -6.31
C MET A 206 18.44 -15.26 -7.77
N LEU A 207 18.75 -14.34 -8.69
CA LEU A 207 18.99 -14.67 -10.10
C LEU A 207 20.29 -15.46 -10.30
N LEU A 208 21.31 -15.16 -9.50
CA LEU A 208 22.62 -15.80 -9.55
C LEU A 208 22.69 -17.11 -8.75
N MET A 209 21.74 -17.35 -7.84
CA MET A 209 21.66 -18.51 -6.95
C MET A 209 21.80 -19.87 -7.67
N PRO A 210 21.13 -20.13 -8.81
CA PRO A 210 21.30 -21.40 -9.54
C PRO A 210 22.68 -21.57 -10.19
N PHE A 211 23.41 -20.47 -10.38
CA PHE A 211 24.73 -20.45 -11.03
C PHE A 211 25.86 -20.35 -10.00
N ALA A 212 25.56 -20.42 -8.70
CA ALA A 212 26.52 -20.21 -7.62
C ALA A 212 27.78 -21.09 -7.72
N GLU A 213 27.69 -22.29 -8.30
CA GLU A 213 28.85 -23.18 -8.52
C GLU A 213 29.80 -22.70 -9.62
N SER A 214 29.28 -21.96 -10.59
CA SER A 214 30.05 -21.43 -11.74
C SER A 214 30.61 -20.03 -11.49
N LEU A 215 30.23 -19.39 -10.37
CA LEU A 215 30.65 -18.03 -10.07
C LEU A 215 32.06 -17.99 -9.46
N PRO A 216 32.79 -16.87 -9.67
CA PRO A 216 34.12 -16.71 -9.09
C PRO A 216 34.10 -16.79 -7.56
N TYR A 217 35.17 -17.34 -6.97
CA TYR A 217 35.29 -17.54 -5.51
C TYR A 217 35.05 -16.26 -4.67
N TRP A 218 35.34 -15.08 -5.22
CA TRP A 218 35.11 -13.80 -4.53
C TRP A 218 33.63 -13.40 -4.46
N MET A 219 32.76 -13.97 -5.32
CA MET A 219 31.32 -13.74 -5.34
C MET A 219 30.60 -14.84 -4.54
N HIS A 220 30.53 -14.65 -3.22
CA HIS A 220 29.89 -15.60 -2.30
C HIS A 220 28.36 -15.50 -2.41
N ILE A 221 27.76 -16.34 -3.26
CA ILE A 221 26.30 -16.46 -3.38
C ILE A 221 25.82 -17.69 -2.60
N PRO A 222 24.79 -17.57 -1.74
CA PRO A 222 24.23 -18.71 -1.01
C PRO A 222 23.72 -19.79 -1.97
N ARG A 223 23.94 -21.06 -1.63
CA ARG A 223 23.48 -22.21 -2.41
C ARG A 223 22.14 -22.70 -1.88
N MET A 224 21.05 -22.09 -2.35
CA MET A 224 19.70 -22.45 -1.94
C MET A 224 18.81 -22.68 -3.17
N GLU A 225 17.74 -23.45 -3.01
CA GLU A 225 16.74 -23.60 -4.05
C GLU A 225 15.79 -22.40 -4.03
N VAL A 226 15.68 -21.68 -5.15
CA VAL A 226 14.74 -20.55 -5.27
C VAL A 226 13.31 -21.08 -5.33
N LEU A 227 12.47 -20.64 -4.38
CA LEU A 227 11.09 -21.08 -4.21
C LEU A 227 10.97 -22.63 -4.12
N PRO A 228 11.45 -23.23 -3.00
CA PRO A 228 11.46 -24.69 -2.85
C PRO A 228 10.05 -25.28 -2.72
N ASP A 229 9.06 -24.47 -2.35
CA ASP A 229 7.66 -24.87 -2.23
C ASP A 229 6.78 -24.21 -3.28
N MET A 230 6.06 -25.04 -4.03
CA MET A 230 5.23 -24.65 -5.16
C MET A 230 3.81 -25.21 -5.06
N ASP A 231 3.40 -25.65 -3.87
CA ASP A 231 2.03 -26.09 -3.60
C ASP A 231 1.12 -24.88 -3.31
N PHE A 232 0.58 -24.30 -4.38
CA PHE A 232 -0.23 -23.08 -4.32
C PHE A 232 -1.58 -23.21 -3.65
N PHE A 233 -2.07 -24.43 -3.41
CA PHE A 233 -3.46 -24.64 -3.00
C PHE A 233 -3.58 -25.26 -1.60
N HIS A 234 -2.46 -25.48 -0.92
CA HIS A 234 -2.43 -25.94 0.46
C HIS A 234 -2.12 -24.78 1.42
N ASN A 235 -3.01 -24.57 2.39
CA ASN A 235 -2.79 -23.56 3.43
C ASN A 235 -1.76 -24.07 4.45
N ARG A 236 -0.69 -23.30 4.65
CA ARG A 236 0.42 -23.66 5.56
C ARG A 236 0.61 -22.66 6.69
N HIS A 237 -0.38 -21.81 6.95
CA HIS A 237 -0.26 -20.84 8.02
C HIS A 237 -0.05 -21.55 9.37
N PRO A 238 1.02 -21.27 10.14
CA PRO A 238 1.33 -22.02 11.37
C PRO A 238 0.25 -21.94 12.45
N ALA A 239 -0.54 -20.85 12.44
CA ALA A 239 -1.70 -20.66 13.32
C ALA A 239 -3.04 -21.12 12.69
N GLU A 240 -3.01 -21.85 11.58
CA GLU A 240 -4.17 -22.40 10.86
C GLU A 240 -5.23 -21.35 10.43
N PHE A 241 -4.84 -20.07 10.30
CA PHE A 241 -5.74 -19.05 9.76
C PHE A 241 -6.16 -19.39 8.33
N PRO A 242 -7.44 -19.19 7.95
CA PRO A 242 -7.91 -19.56 6.63
C PRO A 242 -7.31 -18.64 5.56
N LEU A 243 -6.98 -19.24 4.40
CA LEU A 243 -6.43 -18.50 3.26
C LEU A 243 -7.38 -17.37 2.83
N PHE A 244 -8.67 -17.69 2.65
CA PHE A 244 -9.71 -16.68 2.44
C PHE A 244 -10.43 -16.38 3.76
N PRO A 245 -10.57 -15.10 4.17
CA PRO A 245 -10.11 -13.87 3.51
C PRO A 245 -8.74 -13.36 4.01
N VAL A 246 -8.13 -14.01 5.01
CA VAL A 246 -7.08 -13.40 5.83
C VAL A 246 -5.81 -13.12 5.05
N MET A 247 -5.38 -14.03 4.15
CA MET A 247 -4.20 -13.81 3.30
C MET A 247 -4.33 -12.53 2.45
N PHE A 248 -5.52 -12.27 1.91
CA PHE A 248 -5.79 -11.09 1.07
C PHE A 248 -5.72 -9.78 1.87
N ILE A 249 -6.06 -9.84 3.17
CA ILE A 249 -5.92 -8.73 4.11
C ILE A 249 -4.45 -8.54 4.49
N THR A 250 -3.71 -9.62 4.77
CA THR A 250 -2.30 -9.57 5.15
C THR A 250 -1.43 -8.94 4.06
N ILE A 251 -1.70 -9.24 2.79
CA ILE A 251 -0.92 -8.77 1.63
C ILE A 251 -1.58 -7.53 0.97
N ALA A 252 -2.40 -6.77 1.71
CA ALA A 252 -3.16 -5.66 1.10
C ALA A 252 -2.26 -4.65 0.37
N CYS A 253 -1.25 -4.10 1.06
CA CYS A 253 -0.36 -3.10 0.47
C CYS A 253 0.40 -3.60 -0.76
N GLY A 254 0.81 -4.88 -0.78
CA GLY A 254 1.55 -5.46 -1.90
C GLY A 254 0.69 -5.89 -3.10
N ALA A 255 -0.64 -5.70 -3.06
CA ALA A 255 -1.56 -6.14 -4.11
C ALA A 255 -2.59 -5.07 -4.50
N VAL A 256 -3.39 -4.58 -3.54
CA VAL A 256 -4.36 -3.50 -3.73
C VAL A 256 -4.52 -2.72 -2.42
N SER A 257 -4.22 -1.43 -2.44
CA SER A 257 -4.04 -0.64 -1.21
C SER A 257 -4.86 0.65 -1.24
N GLY A 258 -5.83 0.77 -0.33
CA GLY A 258 -6.64 1.97 -0.16
C GLY A 258 -5.83 3.19 0.28
N PHE A 259 -4.69 2.97 0.97
CA PHE A 259 -3.74 4.02 1.30
C PHE A 259 -3.25 4.78 0.07
N HIS A 260 -3.06 4.11 -1.07
CA HIS A 260 -2.50 4.76 -2.26
C HIS A 260 -3.43 5.84 -2.80
N ALA A 261 -4.75 5.65 -2.67
CA ALA A 261 -5.73 6.65 -3.08
C ALA A 261 -5.72 7.88 -2.14
N THR A 262 -5.23 7.75 -0.90
CA THR A 262 -5.00 8.90 -0.02
C THR A 262 -3.74 9.69 -0.38
N GLN A 263 -2.74 9.04 -0.97
CA GLN A 263 -1.45 9.65 -1.30
C GLN A 263 -1.40 10.20 -2.73
N SER A 264 -2.10 9.56 -3.67
CA SER A 264 -2.14 9.92 -5.10
C SER A 264 -2.51 11.39 -5.39
N PRO A 265 -3.42 12.05 -4.63
CA PRO A 265 -3.73 13.47 -4.83
C PRO A 265 -2.51 14.39 -4.77
N LEU A 266 -1.54 14.10 -3.89
CA LEU A 266 -0.31 14.89 -3.79
C LEU A 266 0.48 14.88 -5.10
N MET A 267 0.57 13.72 -5.74
CA MET A 267 1.27 13.57 -7.02
C MET A 267 0.44 14.08 -8.20
N ALA A 268 -0.89 13.94 -8.15
CA ALA A 268 -1.79 14.51 -9.14
C ALA A 268 -1.62 16.03 -9.28
N ARG A 269 -1.40 16.75 -8.16
CA ARG A 269 -1.16 18.20 -8.17
C ARG A 269 0.19 18.62 -8.78
N CYS A 270 1.03 17.65 -9.16
CA CYS A 270 2.37 17.89 -9.68
C CYS A 270 2.55 17.48 -11.16
N LEU A 271 1.58 16.76 -11.74
CA LEU A 271 1.64 16.27 -13.12
C LEU A 271 1.50 17.40 -14.14
N LYS A 272 2.34 17.38 -15.20
CA LYS A 272 2.27 18.38 -16.27
C LYS A 272 1.15 18.08 -17.27
N THR A 273 0.88 16.80 -17.53
CA THR A 273 -0.11 16.33 -18.51
C THR A 273 -0.76 15.03 -18.04
N GLU A 274 -2.01 14.77 -18.46
CA GLU A 274 -2.71 13.52 -18.15
C GLU A 274 -1.98 12.27 -18.68
N LYS A 275 -1.16 12.41 -19.73
CA LYS A 275 -0.36 11.31 -20.30
C LYS A 275 0.73 10.79 -19.36
N GLU A 276 1.07 11.54 -18.31
CA GLU A 276 2.03 11.10 -17.30
C GLU A 276 1.38 10.20 -16.23
N GLY A 277 0.05 10.10 -16.23
CA GLY A 277 -0.72 9.38 -15.21
C GLY A 277 -0.45 7.89 -15.13
N LEU A 278 -0.40 7.17 -16.27
CA LEU A 278 -0.16 5.72 -16.24
C LEU A 278 1.25 5.40 -15.70
N PRO A 279 2.34 6.04 -16.16
CA PRO A 279 3.65 5.83 -15.57
C PRO A 279 3.70 6.14 -14.08
N VAL A 280 3.08 7.25 -13.65
CA VAL A 280 3.18 7.71 -12.25
C VAL A 280 2.35 6.87 -11.29
N PHE A 281 1.10 6.55 -11.63
CA PHE A 281 0.22 5.81 -10.73
C PHE A 281 0.28 4.30 -10.99
N GLY A 282 -0.10 3.86 -12.19
CA GLY A 282 -0.11 2.44 -12.55
C GLY A 282 1.28 1.82 -12.59
N GLY A 283 2.28 2.55 -13.08
CA GLY A 283 3.67 2.12 -13.12
C GLY A 283 4.30 1.99 -11.73
N ALA A 284 4.00 2.93 -10.83
CA ALA A 284 4.47 2.84 -9.44
C ALA A 284 3.85 1.62 -8.74
N MET A 285 2.55 1.37 -8.91
CA MET A 285 1.88 0.19 -8.35
C MET A 285 2.48 -1.13 -8.84
N ILE A 286 2.76 -1.28 -10.15
CA ILE A 286 3.40 -2.50 -10.66
C ILE A 286 4.84 -2.63 -10.15
N THR A 287 5.56 -1.52 -10.00
CA THR A 287 6.92 -1.52 -9.43
C THR A 287 6.88 -1.98 -7.96
N GLU A 288 5.92 -1.49 -7.17
CA GLU A 288 5.68 -1.99 -5.83
C GLU A 288 5.31 -3.47 -5.81
N GLY A 289 4.47 -3.93 -6.74
CA GLY A 289 4.13 -5.34 -6.89
C GLY A 289 5.35 -6.22 -7.16
N ILE A 290 6.30 -5.74 -7.97
CA ILE A 290 7.58 -6.43 -8.21
C ILE A 290 8.41 -6.46 -6.90
N ILE A 291 8.46 -5.37 -6.15
CA ILE A 291 9.13 -5.31 -4.84
C ILE A 291 8.51 -6.32 -3.88
N ALA A 292 7.19 -6.35 -3.76
CA ALA A 292 6.45 -7.29 -2.92
C ALA A 292 6.71 -8.74 -3.35
N PHE A 293 6.67 -9.02 -4.65
CA PHE A 293 6.91 -10.36 -5.20
C PHE A 293 8.33 -10.86 -4.90
N ILE A 294 9.34 -10.00 -5.05
CA ILE A 294 10.74 -10.33 -4.73
C ILE A 294 10.88 -10.63 -3.24
N TRP A 295 10.29 -9.83 -2.36
CA TRP A 295 10.37 -10.05 -0.91
C TRP A 295 9.62 -11.30 -0.43
N ALA A 296 8.43 -11.56 -0.98
CA ALA A 296 7.71 -12.81 -0.74
C ALA A 296 8.55 -14.02 -1.17
N ALA A 297 9.11 -13.98 -2.38
CA ALA A 297 9.93 -15.09 -2.89
C ALA A 297 11.25 -15.25 -2.13
N ALA A 298 11.87 -14.14 -1.72
CA ALA A 298 13.07 -14.14 -0.91
C ALA A 298 12.83 -14.79 0.46
N ALA A 299 11.71 -14.47 1.11
CA ALA A 299 11.36 -15.06 2.40
C ALA A 299 11.15 -16.58 2.31
N LEU A 300 10.39 -17.07 1.32
CA LEU A 300 10.23 -18.51 1.11
C LEU A 300 11.56 -19.21 0.78
N THR A 301 12.40 -18.57 -0.02
CA THR A 301 13.72 -19.12 -0.41
C THR A 301 14.68 -19.18 0.78
N PHE A 302 14.70 -18.14 1.63
CA PHE A 302 15.62 -18.06 2.76
C PHE A 302 15.23 -18.97 3.92
N TYR A 303 13.95 -18.96 4.29
CA TYR A 303 13.47 -19.74 5.44
C TYR A 303 13.11 -21.19 5.08
N GLY A 304 12.91 -21.50 3.79
CA GLY A 304 12.63 -22.84 3.30
C GLY A 304 11.20 -23.32 3.55
N SER A 305 10.53 -22.85 4.60
CA SER A 305 9.12 -23.16 4.87
C SER A 305 8.37 -22.02 5.60
N PRO A 306 7.04 -21.94 5.44
CA PRO A 306 6.19 -21.03 6.20
C PRO A 306 6.32 -21.17 7.72
N GLU A 307 6.54 -22.37 8.24
CA GLU A 307 6.71 -22.64 9.67
C GLU A 307 8.02 -22.04 10.20
N ALA A 308 9.12 -22.20 9.46
CA ALA A 308 10.42 -21.63 9.81
C ALA A 308 10.37 -20.09 9.82
N LEU A 309 9.67 -19.50 8.83
CA LEU A 309 9.43 -18.06 8.80
C LEU A 309 8.55 -17.62 9.98
N GLY A 310 7.49 -18.36 10.29
CA GLY A 310 6.60 -18.08 11.41
C GLY A 310 7.35 -18.02 12.74
N ILE A 311 8.28 -18.95 12.98
CA ILE A 311 9.18 -18.97 14.15
C ILE A 311 10.11 -17.74 14.14
N ALA A 312 10.65 -17.37 12.98
CA ALA A 312 11.53 -16.21 12.85
C ALA A 312 10.81 -14.88 13.13
N THR A 313 9.51 -14.80 12.81
CA THR A 313 8.66 -13.62 13.03
C THR A 313 7.89 -13.63 14.36
N ALA A 314 7.92 -14.74 15.11
CA ALA A 314 7.21 -14.90 16.38
C ALA A 314 7.82 -14.09 17.53
N ASN A 315 7.11 -14.02 18.67
CA ASN A 315 7.57 -13.46 19.94
C ASN A 315 8.07 -12.00 19.86
N GLY A 316 7.34 -11.15 19.14
CA GLY A 316 7.65 -9.72 19.06
C GLY A 316 8.84 -9.38 18.15
N LYS A 317 9.36 -10.34 17.38
CA LYS A 317 10.47 -10.12 16.44
C LYS A 317 10.09 -9.29 15.21
N ALA A 318 8.80 -9.09 14.95
CA ALA A 318 8.24 -8.38 13.79
C ALA A 318 8.75 -8.93 12.43
N PRO A 319 8.03 -8.72 11.32
CA PRO A 319 8.52 -9.10 9.99
C PRO A 319 9.85 -8.41 9.63
N ALA A 320 10.09 -7.28 10.28
CA ALA A 320 11.26 -6.44 10.26
C ALA A 320 12.59 -7.20 10.43
N LEU A 321 12.68 -8.08 11.43
CA LEU A 321 13.90 -8.83 11.68
C LEU A 321 14.17 -9.89 10.62
N ALA A 322 13.11 -10.48 10.04
CA ALA A 322 13.28 -11.45 8.97
C ALA A 322 13.93 -10.80 7.72
N ILE A 323 13.49 -9.59 7.38
CA ILE A 323 14.03 -8.79 6.28
C ILE A 323 15.50 -8.41 6.52
N GLN A 324 15.82 -8.01 7.77
CA GLN A 324 17.18 -7.69 8.18
C GLN A 324 18.10 -8.92 8.05
N MET A 325 17.66 -10.10 8.52
CA MET A 325 18.41 -11.34 8.43
C MET A 325 18.68 -11.77 6.98
N ILE A 326 17.66 -11.71 6.11
CA ILE A 326 17.83 -12.00 4.67
C ILE A 326 18.88 -11.07 4.07
N SER A 327 18.76 -9.77 4.33
CA SER A 327 19.63 -8.75 3.71
C SER A 327 21.07 -8.85 4.20
N GLU A 328 21.27 -9.05 5.49
CA GLU A 328 22.61 -9.23 6.07
C GLU A 328 23.25 -10.53 5.58
N SER A 329 22.49 -11.61 5.48
CA SER A 329 22.99 -12.88 4.97
C SER A 329 23.37 -12.84 3.49
N TRP A 330 22.56 -12.18 2.66
CA TRP A 330 22.72 -12.21 1.20
C TRP A 330 23.60 -11.09 0.65
N MET A 331 23.62 -9.93 1.31
CA MET A 331 24.32 -8.73 0.82
C MET A 331 25.32 -8.18 1.85
N GLY A 332 25.49 -8.83 3.00
CA GLY A 332 26.41 -8.41 4.05
C GLY A 332 26.10 -7.02 4.60
N HIS A 333 27.16 -6.31 5.01
CA HIS A 333 27.07 -4.96 5.58
C HIS A 333 26.35 -3.95 4.66
N VAL A 334 26.50 -4.07 3.34
CA VAL A 334 25.81 -3.20 2.38
C VAL A 334 24.30 -3.43 2.42
N GLY A 335 23.87 -4.69 2.50
CA GLY A 335 22.47 -5.06 2.70
C GLY A 335 21.88 -4.43 3.95
N SER A 336 22.58 -4.56 5.09
CA SER A 336 22.15 -3.98 6.36
C SER A 336 21.98 -2.47 6.29
N ILE A 337 22.91 -1.73 5.65
CA ILE A 337 22.78 -0.27 5.48
C ILE A 337 21.57 0.07 4.61
N LEU A 338 21.35 -0.69 3.53
CA LEU A 338 20.22 -0.45 2.63
C LEU A 338 18.88 -0.74 3.30
N VAL A 339 18.80 -1.74 4.19
CA VAL A 339 17.60 -1.99 5.03
C VAL A 339 17.37 -0.84 6.00
N MET A 340 18.41 -0.29 6.61
CA MET A 340 18.27 0.88 7.48
C MET A 340 17.65 2.08 6.74
N ILE A 341 18.05 2.30 5.49
CA ILE A 341 17.46 3.38 4.68
C ILE A 341 16.04 2.99 4.24
N GLY A 342 15.88 1.80 3.66
CA GLY A 342 14.68 1.35 2.95
C GLY A 342 13.51 0.92 3.85
N VAL A 343 13.82 0.38 5.03
CA VAL A 343 12.87 -0.33 5.92
C VAL A 343 12.81 0.30 7.32
N VAL A 344 13.74 1.20 7.67
CA VAL A 344 13.64 2.00 8.90
C VAL A 344 13.33 3.46 8.59
N ILE A 345 14.22 4.18 7.90
CA ILE A 345 14.06 5.63 7.67
C ILE A 345 12.83 5.94 6.81
N LEU A 346 12.62 5.16 5.74
CA LEU A 346 11.51 5.37 4.83
C LEU A 346 10.14 5.23 5.49
N PRO A 347 9.85 4.14 6.22
CA PRO A 347 8.62 4.03 6.96
C PRO A 347 8.40 5.15 7.97
N ILE A 348 9.45 5.60 8.64
CA ILE A 348 9.36 6.76 9.55
C ILE A 348 8.84 7.99 8.78
N SER A 349 9.30 8.23 7.55
CA SER A 349 8.78 9.32 6.71
C SER A 349 7.35 9.10 6.19
N THR A 350 6.90 7.85 6.03
CA THR A 350 5.49 7.58 5.70
C THR A 350 4.59 7.82 6.92
N GLY A 351 5.04 7.42 8.11
CA GLY A 351 4.30 7.59 9.35
C GLY A 351 4.12 9.05 9.77
N ASP A 352 5.17 9.89 9.65
CA ASP A 352 5.05 11.33 9.90
C ASP A 352 4.12 12.00 8.87
N GLY A 353 4.24 11.60 7.59
CA GLY A 353 3.34 12.02 6.52
C GLY A 353 1.86 11.69 6.84
N ALA A 354 1.58 10.47 7.28
CA ALA A 354 0.23 10.03 7.63
C ALA A 354 -0.38 10.83 8.79
N LEU A 355 0.37 11.05 9.87
CA LEU A 355 -0.12 11.84 11.01
C LEU A 355 -0.28 13.33 10.67
N ARG A 356 0.60 13.88 9.82
CA ARG A 356 0.46 15.24 9.30
C ARG A 356 -0.80 15.40 8.45
N VAL A 357 -1.04 14.48 7.51
CA VAL A 357 -2.25 14.45 6.68
C VAL A 357 -3.49 14.29 7.57
N THR A 358 -3.44 13.44 8.58
CA THR A 358 -4.54 13.27 9.55
C THR A 358 -4.90 14.58 10.24
N ARG A 359 -3.89 15.33 10.71
CA ARG A 359 -4.10 16.64 11.34
C ARG A 359 -4.78 17.62 10.36
N LEU A 360 -4.32 17.67 9.11
CA LEU A 360 -4.90 18.53 8.08
C LEU A 360 -6.35 18.10 7.76
N MET A 361 -6.62 16.81 7.62
CA MET A 361 -7.98 16.29 7.41
C MET A 361 -8.93 16.65 8.55
N ILE A 362 -8.49 16.54 9.81
CA ILE A 362 -9.27 16.98 10.97
C ILE A 362 -9.52 18.49 10.90
N ALA A 363 -8.49 19.28 10.59
CA ALA A 363 -8.61 20.73 10.45
C ALA A 363 -9.63 21.10 9.36
N ASP A 364 -9.61 20.44 8.21
CA ASP A 364 -10.53 20.65 7.10
C ASP A 364 -11.97 20.28 7.47
N CYS A 365 -12.17 19.18 8.22
CA CYS A 365 -13.50 18.78 8.71
C CYS A 365 -14.14 19.86 9.59
N PHE A 366 -13.35 20.52 10.43
CA PHE A 366 -13.79 21.58 11.34
C PHE A 366 -13.56 23.01 10.80
N LYS A 367 -13.07 23.15 9.56
CA LYS A 367 -12.72 24.43 8.92
C LYS A 367 -11.77 25.30 9.78
N LEU A 368 -10.79 24.67 10.41
CA LEU A 368 -9.83 25.31 11.30
C LEU A 368 -8.59 25.76 10.52
N ASN A 369 -8.28 27.06 10.53
CA ASN A 369 -7.01 27.55 9.97
C ASN A 369 -5.81 26.95 10.76
N GLN A 370 -4.77 26.46 10.06
CA GLN A 370 -3.58 25.82 10.61
C GLN A 370 -2.28 26.66 10.48
N GLU A 371 -2.38 27.96 10.20
CA GLU A 371 -1.22 28.86 10.12
C GLU A 371 -0.50 28.99 11.47
N GLN A 372 -1.25 29.22 12.56
CA GLN A 372 -0.71 29.44 13.90
C GLN A 372 -0.32 28.12 14.60
N LEU A 373 0.81 28.12 15.31
CA LEU A 373 1.29 26.95 16.05
C LEU A 373 0.29 26.44 17.11
N SER A 374 -0.42 27.33 17.81
CA SER A 374 -1.43 26.95 18.80
C SER A 374 -2.56 26.12 18.19
N ARG A 375 -3.02 26.50 16.98
CA ARG A 375 -4.06 25.76 16.24
C ARG A 375 -3.57 24.42 15.71
N ARG A 376 -2.27 24.31 15.40
CA ARG A 376 -1.62 23.04 15.06
C ARG A 376 -1.58 22.12 16.28
N LEU A 377 -1.18 22.64 17.43
CA LEU A 377 -1.07 21.89 18.69
C LEU A 377 -2.43 21.40 19.19
N MET A 378 -3.49 22.19 19.02
CA MET A 378 -4.86 21.82 19.41
C MET A 378 -5.31 20.48 18.79
N ILE A 379 -4.88 20.18 17.57
CA ILE A 379 -5.19 18.90 16.90
C ILE A 379 -4.07 17.88 17.13
N ALA A 380 -2.80 18.30 17.07
CA ALA A 380 -1.67 17.39 17.18
C ALA A 380 -1.59 16.71 18.56
N ILE A 381 -1.85 17.42 19.67
CA ILE A 381 -1.73 16.83 21.01
C ILE A 381 -2.74 15.68 21.22
N PRO A 382 -4.06 15.86 20.98
CA PRO A 382 -5.03 14.75 21.07
C PRO A 382 -4.73 13.62 20.09
N LEU A 383 -4.34 13.95 18.86
CA LEU A 383 -4.00 12.96 17.83
C LEU A 383 -2.86 12.04 18.28
N PHE A 384 -1.78 12.62 18.82
CA PHE A 384 -0.63 11.85 19.30
C PHE A 384 -0.93 11.09 20.58
N ALA A 385 -1.78 11.62 21.47
CA ALA A 385 -2.24 10.88 22.64
C ALA A 385 -2.98 9.59 22.23
N VAL A 386 -3.85 9.67 21.22
CA VAL A 386 -4.53 8.49 20.65
C VAL A 386 -3.52 7.55 20.00
N ALA A 387 -2.60 8.06 19.17
CA ALA A 387 -1.60 7.22 18.50
C ALA A 387 -0.70 6.46 19.49
N ILE A 388 -0.28 7.10 20.58
CA ILE A 388 0.50 6.48 21.65
C ILE A 388 -0.33 5.45 22.43
N ALA A 389 -1.61 5.73 22.68
CA ALA A 389 -2.49 4.74 23.32
C ALA A 389 -2.62 3.49 22.44
N VAL A 390 -2.81 3.66 21.14
CA VAL A 390 -2.90 2.55 20.17
C VAL A 390 -1.57 1.80 20.05
N SER A 391 -0.42 2.47 20.17
CA SER A 391 0.90 1.80 20.08
C SER A 391 1.20 0.85 21.25
N SER A 392 0.41 0.90 22.33
CA SER A 392 0.50 -0.04 23.44
C SER A 392 -0.22 -1.38 23.18
N MET A 393 -1.00 -1.48 22.09
CA MET A 393 -1.67 -2.72 21.69
C MET A 393 -0.70 -3.70 21.02
N ASP A 394 -1.08 -4.98 20.97
CA ASP A 394 -0.29 -5.99 20.24
C ASP A 394 -0.17 -5.63 18.76
N TYR A 395 1.05 -5.70 18.22
CA TYR A 395 1.35 -5.33 16.84
C TYR A 395 0.51 -6.12 15.83
N ASN A 396 0.26 -7.41 16.07
CA ASN A 396 -0.53 -8.24 15.17
C ASN A 396 -1.97 -7.77 15.12
N ILE A 397 -2.53 -7.35 16.26
CA ILE A 397 -3.87 -6.75 16.32
C ILE A 397 -3.87 -5.45 15.50
N ILE A 398 -2.92 -4.54 15.74
CA ILE A 398 -2.84 -3.27 14.98
C ILE A 398 -2.71 -3.55 13.47
N TRP A 399 -1.86 -4.51 13.08
CA TRP A 399 -1.66 -4.90 11.68
C TRP A 399 -2.93 -5.47 11.04
N GLN A 400 -3.69 -6.28 11.79
CA GLN A 400 -4.96 -6.84 11.37
C GLN A 400 -6.00 -5.74 11.13
N TYR A 401 -6.13 -4.78 12.07
CA TYR A 401 -7.00 -3.61 11.91
C TYR A 401 -6.59 -2.72 10.73
N PHE A 402 -5.29 -2.50 10.59
CA PHE A 402 -4.70 -1.79 9.47
C PHE A 402 -5.05 -2.47 8.14
N GLY A 403 -4.89 -3.79 8.05
CA GLY A 403 -5.11 -4.55 6.82
C GLY A 403 -6.55 -4.49 6.32
N TRP A 404 -7.54 -4.77 7.17
CA TRP A 404 -8.94 -4.76 6.71
C TRP A 404 -9.44 -3.33 6.45
N ALA A 405 -9.00 -2.34 7.23
CA ALA A 405 -9.33 -0.93 6.98
C ALA A 405 -8.75 -0.44 5.65
N ASN A 406 -7.52 -0.87 5.31
CA ASN A 406 -6.91 -0.58 4.01
C ASN A 406 -7.74 -1.16 2.86
N GLN A 407 -8.18 -2.41 2.99
CA GLN A 407 -8.99 -3.08 1.97
C GLN A 407 -10.38 -2.46 1.84
N LEU A 408 -10.98 -2.00 2.94
CA LEU A 408 -12.26 -1.28 2.91
C LEU A 408 -12.14 0.02 2.10
N LEU A 409 -11.06 0.79 2.31
CA LEU A 409 -10.77 1.99 1.53
C LEU A 409 -10.51 1.66 0.05
N ALA A 410 -9.77 0.59 -0.24
CA ALA A 410 -9.53 0.13 -1.61
C ALA A 410 -10.83 -0.24 -2.33
N ALA A 411 -11.68 -1.05 -1.69
CA ALA A 411 -12.98 -1.46 -2.22
C ALA A 411 -13.89 -0.25 -2.48
N SER A 412 -13.98 0.67 -1.52
CA SER A 412 -14.78 1.89 -1.64
C SER A 412 -14.29 2.78 -2.79
N THR A 413 -12.97 2.89 -2.95
CA THR A 413 -12.35 3.63 -4.06
C THR A 413 -12.67 3.00 -5.40
N LEU A 414 -12.53 1.67 -5.53
CA LEU A 414 -12.87 0.96 -6.78
C LEU A 414 -14.37 1.04 -7.11
N TRP A 415 -15.25 1.06 -6.10
CA TRP A 415 -16.69 1.33 -6.33
C TRP A 415 -16.92 2.74 -6.88
N ALA A 416 -16.26 3.77 -6.32
CA ALA A 416 -16.33 5.12 -6.85
C ALA A 416 -15.76 5.23 -8.29
N VAL A 417 -14.65 4.55 -8.56
CA VAL A 417 -14.07 4.43 -9.91
C VAL A 417 -15.05 3.74 -10.86
N SER A 418 -15.70 2.66 -10.44
CA SER A 418 -16.70 1.95 -11.24
C SER A 418 -17.87 2.85 -11.64
N ILE A 419 -18.38 3.65 -10.69
CA ILE A 419 -19.43 4.64 -10.94
C ILE A 419 -18.97 5.72 -11.93
N TYR A 420 -17.75 6.25 -11.73
CA TYR A 420 -17.14 7.21 -12.66
C TYR A 420 -17.03 6.65 -14.09
N LEU A 421 -16.49 5.44 -14.24
CA LEU A 421 -16.35 4.80 -15.53
C LEU A 421 -17.69 4.53 -16.20
N ARG A 422 -18.71 4.18 -15.41
CA ARG A 422 -20.07 3.98 -15.95
C ARG A 422 -20.69 5.29 -16.45
N SER A 423 -20.39 6.43 -15.82
CA SER A 423 -20.87 7.73 -16.30
C SER A 423 -20.14 8.19 -17.58
N LYS A 424 -18.88 7.77 -17.80
CA LYS A 424 -18.06 8.22 -18.95
C LYS A 424 -17.93 7.25 -20.12
N THR A 425 -17.53 6.00 -19.87
CA THR A 425 -17.05 5.09 -20.95
C THR A 425 -17.71 3.70 -20.94
N ARG A 426 -18.68 3.48 -20.04
CA ARG A 426 -19.47 2.24 -19.85
C ARG A 426 -18.69 0.98 -19.48
N CYS A 427 -17.35 0.96 -19.57
CA CYS A 427 -16.51 -0.17 -19.16
C CYS A 427 -16.23 -0.16 -17.64
N CYS A 428 -17.28 -0.20 -16.82
CA CYS A 428 -17.13 -0.14 -15.36
C CYS A 428 -16.65 -1.46 -14.73
N TRP A 429 -16.82 -2.59 -15.44
CA TRP A 429 -16.50 -3.93 -14.94
C TRP A 429 -15.04 -4.10 -14.51
N ILE A 430 -14.11 -3.41 -15.16
CA ILE A 430 -12.68 -3.45 -14.80
C ILE A 430 -12.42 -2.98 -13.36
N ALA A 431 -13.26 -2.11 -12.83
CA ALA A 431 -13.19 -1.63 -11.45
C ALA A 431 -14.25 -2.32 -10.56
N ALA A 432 -15.43 -2.63 -11.11
CA ALA A 432 -16.50 -3.29 -10.35
C ALA A 432 -16.12 -4.70 -9.88
N VAL A 433 -15.43 -5.48 -10.73
CA VAL A 433 -14.99 -6.85 -10.38
C VAL A 433 -14.00 -6.85 -9.21
N PRO A 434 -12.87 -6.12 -9.26
CA PRO A 434 -11.99 -6.04 -8.11
C PRO A 434 -12.64 -5.36 -6.90
N ALA A 435 -13.55 -4.38 -7.10
CA ALA A 435 -14.32 -3.80 -6.00
C ALA A 435 -15.17 -4.87 -5.27
N ALA A 436 -15.89 -5.69 -6.02
CA ALA A 436 -16.73 -6.75 -5.48
C ALA A 436 -15.90 -7.82 -4.76
N PHE A 437 -14.76 -8.22 -5.34
CA PHE A 437 -13.83 -9.17 -4.72
C PHE A 437 -13.28 -8.65 -3.38
N LEU A 438 -12.79 -7.41 -3.34
CA LEU A 438 -12.27 -6.84 -2.10
C LEU A 438 -13.38 -6.58 -1.07
N SER A 439 -14.58 -6.21 -1.52
CA SER A 439 -15.75 -6.12 -0.64
C SER A 439 -16.06 -7.48 0.00
N LEU A 440 -15.97 -8.57 -0.77
CA LEU A 440 -16.18 -9.93 -0.28
C LEU A 440 -15.09 -10.32 0.73
N VAL A 441 -13.82 -10.00 0.46
CA VAL A 441 -12.70 -10.22 1.40
C VAL A 441 -12.95 -9.53 2.74
N VAL A 442 -13.29 -8.23 2.69
CA VAL A 442 -13.50 -7.42 3.90
C VAL A 442 -14.72 -7.89 4.68
N LEU A 443 -15.85 -8.10 4.00
CA LEU A 443 -17.09 -8.51 4.65
C LEU A 443 -16.98 -9.92 5.21
N GLN A 444 -16.32 -10.85 4.51
CA GLN A 444 -16.09 -12.18 5.04
C GLN A 444 -15.32 -12.09 6.35
N TYR A 445 -14.27 -11.28 6.36
CA TYR A 445 -13.42 -11.12 7.54
C TYR A 445 -14.21 -10.53 8.72
N LEU A 446 -14.95 -9.44 8.48
CA LEU A 446 -15.76 -8.78 9.51
C LEU A 446 -16.88 -9.68 10.03
N PHE A 447 -17.51 -10.48 9.17
CA PHE A 447 -18.57 -11.39 9.60
C PHE A 447 -18.03 -12.61 10.34
N SER A 448 -16.88 -13.16 9.93
CA SER A 448 -16.30 -14.34 10.56
C SER A 448 -15.49 -14.05 11.83
N SER A 449 -14.94 -12.84 11.96
CA SER A 449 -14.07 -12.46 13.10
C SER A 449 -14.87 -12.47 14.41
N PRO A 450 -14.41 -13.21 15.45
CA PRO A 450 -15.04 -13.21 16.78
C PRO A 450 -15.09 -11.84 17.44
N GLU A 451 -14.13 -10.97 17.13
CA GLU A 451 -14.05 -9.59 17.64
C GLU A 451 -15.11 -8.67 17.02
N MET A 452 -15.77 -9.12 15.95
CA MET A 452 -16.75 -8.39 15.15
C MET A 452 -18.13 -9.04 15.24
N CYS A 453 -18.56 -9.81 14.23
CA CYS A 453 -19.87 -10.49 14.25
C CYS A 453 -19.81 -11.95 14.75
N GLY A 454 -18.66 -12.63 14.58
CA GLY A 454 -18.45 -14.01 15.04
C GLY A 454 -19.36 -15.07 14.40
N PHE A 455 -19.81 -14.86 13.16
CA PHE A 455 -20.60 -15.86 12.44
C PHE A 455 -19.73 -17.05 12.00
N GLY A 456 -20.34 -18.24 11.86
CA GLY A 456 -19.67 -19.38 11.26
C GLY A 456 -19.19 -19.08 9.83
N TYR A 457 -18.16 -19.78 9.35
CA TYR A 457 -17.52 -19.48 8.06
C TYR A 457 -18.51 -19.45 6.88
N GLU A 458 -19.39 -20.45 6.78
CA GLU A 458 -20.39 -20.54 5.71
C GLU A 458 -21.45 -19.43 5.79
N ALA A 459 -21.96 -19.16 7.00
CA ALA A 459 -22.92 -18.09 7.23
C ALA A 459 -22.33 -16.71 6.90
N SER A 460 -21.06 -16.48 7.29
CA SER A 460 -20.30 -15.29 6.95
C SER A 460 -20.18 -15.13 5.43
N LEU A 461 -19.91 -16.23 4.71
CA LEU A 461 -19.71 -16.19 3.27
C LEU A 461 -21.00 -15.83 2.54
N ILE A 462 -22.11 -16.46 2.93
CA ILE A 462 -23.44 -16.17 2.38
C ILE A 462 -23.81 -14.70 2.64
N ALA A 463 -23.67 -14.24 3.90
CA ALA A 463 -23.96 -12.86 4.26
C ALA A 463 -23.11 -11.86 3.46
N SER A 464 -21.82 -12.18 3.26
CA SER A 464 -20.88 -11.34 2.50
C SER A 464 -21.28 -11.26 1.03
N VAL A 465 -21.60 -12.40 0.39
CA VAL A 465 -22.05 -12.44 -1.01
C VAL A 465 -23.33 -11.61 -1.20
N VAL A 466 -24.31 -11.76 -0.30
CA VAL A 466 -25.56 -10.98 -0.34
C VAL A 466 -25.27 -9.49 -0.19
N ALA A 467 -24.45 -9.10 0.78
CA ALA A 467 -24.09 -7.70 0.99
C ALA A 467 -23.35 -7.10 -0.20
N VAL A 468 -22.39 -7.82 -0.82
CA VAL A 468 -21.70 -7.37 -2.03
C VAL A 468 -22.67 -7.21 -3.20
N ALA A 469 -23.62 -8.13 -3.38
CA ALA A 469 -24.64 -8.02 -4.41
C ALA A 469 -25.51 -6.77 -4.23
N VAL A 470 -25.94 -6.49 -2.99
CA VAL A 470 -26.69 -5.27 -2.65
C VAL A 470 -25.87 -4.01 -2.95
N ILE A 471 -24.60 -3.96 -2.51
CA ILE A 471 -23.70 -2.83 -2.80
C ILE A 471 -23.56 -2.62 -4.31
N GLY A 472 -23.38 -3.70 -5.07
CA GLY A 472 -23.28 -3.67 -6.53
C GLY A 472 -24.54 -3.07 -7.17
N VAL A 473 -25.72 -3.52 -6.76
CA VAL A 473 -27.00 -2.99 -7.25
C VAL A 473 -27.15 -1.49 -6.92
N LEU A 474 -26.82 -1.07 -5.70
CA LEU A 474 -26.88 0.34 -5.29
C LEU A 474 -25.92 1.22 -6.11
N CYS A 475 -24.70 0.75 -6.35
CA CYS A 475 -23.73 1.45 -7.19
C CYS A 475 -24.22 1.56 -8.64
N LEU A 476 -24.87 0.52 -9.16
CA LEU A 476 -25.48 0.55 -10.48
C LEU A 476 -26.59 1.62 -10.55
N PHE A 477 -27.51 1.68 -9.59
CA PHE A 477 -28.56 2.71 -9.57
C PHE A 477 -27.98 4.13 -9.46
N ARG A 478 -26.97 4.33 -8.62
CA ARG A 478 -26.31 5.63 -8.43
C ARG A 478 -25.67 6.13 -9.72
N SER A 479 -24.97 5.25 -10.44
CA SER A 479 -24.30 5.61 -11.70
C SER A 479 -25.26 6.00 -12.83
N SER A 480 -26.45 5.40 -12.90
CA SER A 480 -27.49 5.81 -13.87
C SER A 480 -27.95 7.25 -13.60
N GLY A 481 -28.23 7.61 -12.34
CA GLY A 481 -28.66 8.97 -12.00
C GLY A 481 -27.61 10.04 -12.28
N LEU A 482 -26.32 9.75 -12.04
CA LEU A 482 -25.24 10.68 -12.37
C LEU A 482 -25.08 10.87 -13.88
N ARG A 483 -25.22 9.80 -14.66
CA ARG A 483 -25.16 9.89 -16.12
C ARG A 483 -26.29 10.73 -16.70
N GLU A 484 -27.52 10.54 -16.21
CA GLU A 484 -28.66 11.38 -16.59
C GLU A 484 -28.40 12.85 -16.27
N SER A 485 -27.81 13.15 -15.10
CA SER A 485 -27.48 14.54 -14.74
C SER A 485 -26.40 15.18 -15.62
N GLU A 486 -25.45 14.39 -16.13
CA GLU A 486 -24.41 14.87 -17.06
C GLU A 486 -24.90 14.98 -18.50
N GLU A 487 -25.90 14.20 -18.93
CA GLU A 487 -26.52 14.34 -20.26
C GLU A 487 -27.43 15.59 -20.35
N ILE A 488 -27.87 16.11 -19.20
CA ILE A 488 -28.73 17.31 -19.08
C ILE A 488 -27.91 18.61 -18.90
N ALA A 489 -26.64 18.51 -18.48
CA ALA A 489 -25.75 19.64 -18.17
C ALA A 489 -24.73 19.90 -19.28
#